data_AF-A0AA35Q0X4-F1
#
_entry.id   AF-A0AA35Q0X4-F1
#
_cell.length_a   1.000
_cell.length_b   1.000
_cell.length_c   1.000
_cell.angle_alpha   90.00
_cell.angle_beta   90.00
_cell.angle_gamma   90.00
#
_symmetry.space_group_name_H-M   'P 1'
#
loop_
_entity.id
_entity.type
_entity.pdbx_description
1 polymer ?
#
loop_
_entity_poly.entity_id
_entity_poly.type
_entity_poly.pdbx_seq_one_letter_code
_entity_poly.pdbx_strand_id
1 'polypeptide(L)' 'MPKSQTVITAEYPKHPFLLTVEETAQALNTDIDKGLTTAQVNELHSKYPPNELDVGGTVPCSSML' A
#
# COMPACT_ATOMS: atom_id res chain seq x y z
N MET A 1 9.14 22.39 -1.75
CA MET A 1 9.88 21.31 -1.05
C MET A 1 9.03 20.06 -1.17
N PRO A 2 9.49 18.95 -1.79
CA PRO A 2 8.73 17.71 -1.74
C PRO A 2 8.64 17.28 -0.28
N LYS A 3 7.42 17.00 0.20
CA LYS A 3 7.23 16.49 1.56
C LYS A 3 7.94 15.15 1.62
N SER A 4 8.89 15.00 2.55
CA SER A 4 9.51 13.71 2.83
C SER A 4 8.44 12.81 3.46
N GLN A 5 7.76 12.03 2.64
CA GLN A 5 6.75 11.08 3.10
C GLN A 5 7.48 9.90 3.73
N THR A 6 7.33 9.71 5.04
CA THR A 6 7.76 8.48 5.69
C THR A 6 6.96 7.33 5.10
N VAL A 7 7.60 6.50 4.28
CA VAL A 7 6.96 5.34 3.67
C VAL A 7 6.80 4.27 4.74
N ILE A 8 5.60 4.15 5.30
CA ILE A 8 5.23 3.06 6.19
C ILE A 8 4.95 1.85 5.29
N THR A 9 5.89 0.90 5.24
CA THR A 9 5.75 -0.36 4.49
C THR A 9 5.12 -1.44 5.36
N ALA A 10 4.41 -2.39 4.74
CA ALA A 10 3.98 -3.60 5.42
C ALA A 10 5.17 -4.55 5.63
N GLU A 11 5.27 -5.16 6.82
CA GLU A 11 6.31 -6.12 7.17
C GLU A 11 5.74 -7.54 7.22
N TYR A 12 6.51 -8.51 6.74
CA TYR A 12 6.11 -9.92 6.65
C TYR A 12 7.23 -10.84 7.16
N PRO A 13 6.92 -12.03 7.70
CA PRO A 13 7.94 -12.97 8.21
C PRO A 13 8.91 -13.50 7.15
N LYS A 14 8.47 -13.56 5.89
CA LYS A 14 9.25 -13.94 4.69
C LYS A 14 8.71 -13.13 3.51
N HIS A 15 9.43 -13.16 2.39
CA HIS A 15 8.98 -12.45 1.18
C HIS A 15 7.53 -12.87 0.83
N PRO A 16 6.58 -11.94 0.64
CA PRO A 16 5.14 -12.24 0.54
C PRO A 16 4.79 -13.29 -0.51
N PHE A 17 5.53 -13.31 -1.62
CA PHE A 17 5.37 -14.30 -2.69
C PHE A 17 5.58 -15.76 -2.25
N LEU A 18 6.26 -15.98 -1.11
CA LEU A 18 6.56 -17.31 -0.56
C LEU A 18 5.57 -17.73 0.54
N LEU A 19 4.54 -16.92 0.82
CA LEU A 19 3.50 -17.25 1.77
C LEU A 19 2.45 -18.13 1.10
N THR A 20 1.88 -19.09 1.85
CA THR A 20 0.63 -19.73 1.43
C THR A 20 -0.52 -18.74 1.51
N VAL A 21 -1.69 -19.14 1.01
CA VAL A 21 -2.90 -18.31 1.09
C VAL A 21 -3.26 -18.02 2.55
N GLU A 22 -3.20 -19.03 3.42
CA GLU A 22 -3.53 -18.91 4.85
C GLU A 22 -2.52 -18.04 5.58
N GLU A 23 -1.23 -18.21 5.32
CA GLU A 23 -0.18 -17.36 5.89
C GLU A 23 -0.33 -15.90 5.45
N THR A 24 -0.73 -15.67 4.20
CA THR A 24 -0.98 -14.32 3.67
C THR A 24 -2.19 -13.69 4.33
N ALA A 25 -3.29 -14.42 4.45
CA ALA A 25 -4.52 -13.96 5.10
C ALA A 25 -4.26 -13.60 6.57
N GLN A 26 -3.48 -14.41 7.28
CA GLN A 26 -3.09 -14.14 8.65
C GLN A 26 -2.18 -12.92 8.76
N ALA A 27 -1.17 -12.78 7.89
CA ALA A 27 -0.26 -11.64 7.89
C ALA A 27 -0.97 -10.31 7.59
N LEU A 28 -2.01 -10.34 6.75
CA LEU A 28 -2.83 -9.18 6.40
C LEU A 28 -4.05 -8.99 7.31
N ASN A 29 -4.26 -9.91 8.27
CA ASN A 29 -5.42 -9.93 9.16
C ASN A 29 -6.76 -9.81 8.42
N THR A 30 -6.92 -10.61 7.36
CA THR A 30 -8.11 -10.63 6.51
C THR A 30 -8.70 -12.02 6.41
N ASP A 31 -10.01 -12.09 6.15
CA ASP A 31 -10.71 -13.34 5.87
C ASP A 31 -10.56 -13.69 4.38
N ILE A 32 -10.30 -14.97 4.07
CA ILE A 32 -10.04 -15.43 2.70
C ILE A 32 -11.28 -15.26 1.81
N ASP A 33 -12.47 -15.51 2.35
CA ASP A 33 -13.72 -15.53 1.58
C ASP A 33 -14.44 -14.17 1.63
N LYS A 34 -14.28 -13.44 2.74
CA LYS A 34 -15.04 -12.22 3.03
C LYS A 34 -14.20 -10.94 2.92
N GLY A 35 -12.88 -11.06 2.91
CA GLY A 35 -11.97 -9.93 2.88
C GLY A 35 -11.98 -9.10 4.18
N LEU A 36 -11.61 -7.83 4.06
CA LEU A 36 -11.60 -6.87 5.16
C LEU A 36 -12.97 -6.24 5.39
N THR A 37 -13.29 -5.97 6.65
CA THR A 37 -14.45 -5.16 7.00
C THR A 37 -14.23 -3.68 6.69
N THR A 38 -15.31 -2.92 6.56
CA THR A 38 -15.24 -1.45 6.36
C THR A 38 -14.47 -0.75 7.49
N ALA A 39 -14.62 -1.22 8.73
CA ALA A 39 -13.89 -0.67 9.88
C ALA A 39 -12.37 -0.87 9.71
N GLN A 40 -11.93 -2.08 9.35
CA GLN A 40 -10.52 -2.39 9.11
C GLN A 40 -9.95 -1.58 7.94
N VAL A 41 -10.73 -1.40 6.87
CA VAL A 41 -10.32 -0.57 5.72
C VAL A 41 -10.05 0.87 6.16
N ASN A 42 -10.94 1.47 6.96
CA ASN A 42 -10.78 2.84 7.45
C ASN A 42 -9.55 3.00 8.36
N GLU A 43 -9.28 2.01 9.22
CA GLU A 43 -8.07 1.98 10.04
C GLU A 43 -6.80 1.89 9.19
N LEU A 44 -6.79 1.02 8.17
CA LEU A 44 -5.64 0.84 7.27
C LEU A 44 -5.39 2.08 6.43
N HIS A 45 -6.43 2.77 5.94
CA HIS A 45 -6.29 4.05 5.23
C HIS A 45 -5.71 5.16 6.10
N SER A 46 -5.90 5.09 7.42
CA SER A 46 -5.32 6.05 8.36
C SER A 46 -3.85 5.71 8.67
N LYS A 47 -3.47 4.43 8.57
CA LYS A 47 -2.13 3.93 8.88
C LYS A 47 -1.18 3.98 7.68
N TYR A 48 -1.66 3.61 6.50
CA TYR A 48 -0.86 3.52 5.27
C TYR A 48 -1.17 4.69 4.35
N PRO A 49 -0.16 5.19 3.60
CA PRO A 49 -0.41 6.22 2.60
C PRO A 49 -1.36 5.72 1.51
N PRO A 50 -1.99 6.63 0.74
CA PRO A 50 -2.80 6.25 -0.42
C PRO A 50 -2.00 5.34 -1.37
N ASN A 51 -2.68 4.34 -1.95
CA ASN A 51 -2.09 3.43 -2.93
C ASN A 51 -1.99 4.11 -4.30
N GLU A 52 -1.19 5.16 -4.37
CA GLU A 52 -0.93 5.92 -5.59
C GLU A 52 0.57 6.21 -5.69
N LEU A 53 1.05 6.31 -6.93
CA LEU A 53 2.40 6.76 -7.18
C LEU A 53 2.38 8.29 -7.25
N ASP A 54 3.21 8.93 -6.42
CA ASP A 54 3.58 10.32 -6.66
C ASP A 54 4.49 10.37 -7.90
N VAL A 55 3.89 10.64 -9.05
CA VAL A 55 4.59 10.72 -10.34
C VAL A 55 5.34 12.05 -10.55
N GLY A 56 5.35 12.93 -9.54
CA GLY A 56 5.90 14.28 -9.66
C GLY A 56 5.06 15.19 -10.57
N GLY A 57 5.40 16.48 -10.61
CA GLY A 57 4.74 17.45 -11.50
C GLY A 57 4.94 17.09 -12.98
N THR A 58 3.91 17.28 -13.80
CA THR A 58 4.01 17.09 -15.25
C THR A 58 4.98 18.11 -15.85
N VAL A 59 5.97 17.66 -16.61
CA VAL A 59 6.77 18.53 -17.47
C VAL A 59 5.98 18.73 -18.77
N PRO A 60 5.60 19.96 -19.16
CA PRO A 60 4.96 20.19 -20.44
C PRO A 60 5.88 19.76 -21.59
N CYS A 61 5.37 19.01 -22.57
CA CYS A 61 6.16 18.59 -23.75
C CYS A 61 6.78 19.77 -24.53
N SER A 62 6.23 20.99 -24.37
CA SER A 62 6.79 22.21 -24.96
C SER A 62 8.13 22.65 -24.38
N SER A 63 8.62 22.03 -23.30
CA SER A 63 9.96 22.32 -22.77
C SER A 63 11.05 21.42 -23.37
N MET A 64 10.70 20.53 -24.31
CA MET A 64 11.65 19.65 -25.02
C MET A 64 11.89 20.06 -26.49
N LEU A 65 11.29 21.17 -26.95
CA LEU A 65 11.51 21.81 -28.24
C LEU A 65 12.20 23.16 -28.04
#